data_AF-A0A5S3VFD3-F1
#
_entry.id   AF-A0A5S3VFD3-F1
#
_cell.length_a   1.000
_cell.length_b   1.000
_cell.length_c   1.000
_cell.angle_alpha   90.00
_cell.angle_beta   90.00
_cell.angle_gamma   90.00
#
_symmetry.space_group_name_H-M   'P 1'
#
loop_
_entity.id
_entity.type
_entity.pdbx_description
1 polymer ?
#
loop_
_entity_poly.entity_id
_entity_poly.type
_entity_poly.pdbx_seq_one_letter_code
_entity_poly.pdbx_strand_id
1 'polypeptide(L)'
;MDNQSMFRQSSVLLCLSLMIASLYFLTPVQGKQSFQAGVIAQELHLNHQITQLGVFSSCKVVNAIKQDLKRSACMLYSKSDNTWQLDSFGAICEVHCTDVSHMREIDSLVIFNRISKVN
;
A
#
# COMPACT_ATOMS: atom_id res chain seq x y z
N MET A 1 -39.47 45.13 58.94
CA MET A 1 -38.85 44.20 57.98
C MET A 1 -39.73 44.18 56.75
N ASP A 2 -39.22 44.78 55.67
CA ASP A 2 -40.00 45.38 54.60
C ASP A 2 -40.52 44.36 53.58
N ASN A 3 -41.84 44.41 53.31
CA ASN A 3 -42.55 43.58 52.32
C ASN A 3 -41.93 43.63 50.90
N GLN A 4 -41.18 44.69 50.58
CA GLN A 4 -40.47 44.81 49.28
C GLN A 4 -39.30 43.84 49.14
N SER A 5 -38.65 43.43 50.24
CA SER A 5 -37.52 42.49 50.19
C SER A 5 -37.97 41.05 49.86
N MET A 6 -39.12 40.65 50.40
CA MET A 6 -39.68 39.30 50.25
C MET A 6 -40.22 39.03 48.83
N PHE A 7 -40.82 40.05 48.20
CA PHE A 7 -41.27 39.99 46.80
C PHE A 7 -40.10 39.87 45.81
N ARG A 8 -38.98 40.57 46.05
CA ARG A 8 -37.78 40.46 45.20
C ARG A 8 -37.17 39.07 45.26
N GLN A 9 -37.07 38.46 46.45
CA GLN A 9 -36.56 37.10 46.59
C GLN A 9 -37.45 36.06 45.89
N SER A 10 -38.78 36.21 45.99
CA SER A 10 -39.72 35.31 45.29
C SER A 10 -39.62 35.44 43.77
N SER A 11 -39.45 36.65 43.23
CA SER A 11 -39.28 36.88 41.79
C SER A 11 -37.98 36.26 41.24
N VAL A 12 -36.87 36.41 41.99
CA VAL A 12 -35.58 35.82 41.61
C VAL A 12 -35.64 34.29 41.60
N LEU A 13 -36.29 33.68 42.59
CA LEU A 13 -36.48 32.22 42.65
C LEU A 13 -37.33 31.70 41.48
N LEU A 14 -38.37 32.45 41.10
CA LEU A 14 -39.23 32.12 39.96
C LEU A 14 -38.44 32.15 38.65
N CYS A 15 -37.67 33.21 38.40
CA CYS A 15 -36.79 33.31 37.24
C CYS A 15 -35.73 32.19 37.19
N LEU A 16 -35.15 31.82 38.33
CA LEU A 16 -34.17 30.73 38.40
C LEU A 16 -34.80 29.39 38.02
N SER A 17 -36.01 29.11 38.51
CA SER A 17 -36.73 27.87 38.20
C SER A 17 -37.08 27.73 36.72
N LEU A 18 -37.47 28.84 36.07
CA LEU A 18 -37.75 28.89 34.62
C LEU A 18 -36.50 28.63 33.77
N MET A 19 -35.35 29.18 34.16
CA MET A 19 -34.07 28.96 33.48
C MET A 19 -33.59 27.50 33.61
N ILE A 20 -33.84 26.86 34.76
CA ILE A 20 -33.50 25.45 34.96
C ILE A 20 -34.46 24.56 34.15
N ALA A 21 -35.76 24.90 34.13
CA ALA A 21 -36.75 24.17 33.35
C ALA A 21 -36.47 24.20 31.83
N SER A 22 -35.99 25.32 31.29
CA SER A 22 -35.68 25.43 29.86
C SER A 22 -34.47 24.58 29.43
N LEU A 23 -33.52 24.35 30.34
CA LEU A 23 -32.38 23.47 30.09
C LEU A 23 -32.79 22.00 29.89
N TYR A 24 -33.88 21.54 30.51
CA TYR A 24 -34.39 20.17 30.32
C TYR A 24 -34.97 19.91 28.93
N PHE A 25 -35.36 20.96 28.19
CA PHE A 25 -35.90 20.83 26.82
C PHE A 25 -34.82 20.91 25.73
N LEU A 26 -33.56 21.18 26.08
CA LEU A 26 -32.44 21.17 25.15
C LEU A 26 -31.90 19.73 25.00
N THR A 27 -32.64 18.89 24.27
CA THR A 27 -32.11 17.60 23.84
C THR A 27 -30.92 17.83 22.91
N PRO A 28 -29.76 17.17 23.12
CA PRO A 28 -28.64 17.30 22.21
C PRO A 28 -29.05 16.76 20.84
N VAL A 29 -29.04 17.64 19.83
CA VAL A 29 -29.20 17.23 18.42
C VAL A 29 -27.95 16.43 18.06
N GLN A 30 -27.99 15.12 18.27
CA GLN A 30 -26.94 14.21 17.84
C GLN A 30 -26.98 14.13 16.31
N GLY A 31 -26.26 15.05 15.65
CA GLY A 31 -26.02 14.98 14.23
C GLY A 31 -25.22 13.73 13.90
N LYS A 32 -25.90 12.67 13.44
CA LYS A 32 -25.25 11.48 12.89
C LYS A 32 -24.64 11.85 11.54
N GLN A 33 -23.43 12.40 11.56
CA GLN A 33 -22.64 12.56 10.35
C GLN A 33 -22.06 11.18 9.98
N SER A 34 -22.71 10.48 9.06
CA SER A 34 -22.18 9.26 8.48
C SER A 34 -21.07 9.61 7.48
N PHE A 35 -19.83 9.25 7.80
CA PHE A 35 -18.70 9.33 6.88
C PHE A 35 -18.61 8.03 6.08
N GLN A 36 -18.89 8.09 4.78
CA GLN A 36 -18.56 7.00 3.86
C GLN A 36 -17.17 7.28 3.26
N ALA A 37 -16.17 6.55 3.75
CA ALA A 37 -14.88 6.45 3.08
C ALA A 37 -14.97 5.36 2.00
N GLY A 38 -15.00 5.75 0.73
CA GLY A 38 -14.78 4.82 -0.37
C GLY A 38 -13.29 4.50 -0.48
N VAL A 39 -12.91 3.23 -0.33
CA VAL A 39 -11.54 2.78 -0.62
C VAL A 39 -11.48 2.45 -2.12
N ILE A 40 -10.90 3.34 -2.91
CA ILE A 40 -10.59 3.03 -4.31
C ILE A 40 -9.30 2.22 -4.29
N ALA A 41 -9.41 0.90 -4.43
CA ALA A 41 -8.25 0.05 -4.66
C ALA A 41 -7.71 0.37 -6.07
N GLN A 42 -6.64 1.15 -6.13
CA GLN A 42 -5.97 1.41 -7.40
C GLN A 42 -5.26 0.13 -7.85
N GLU A 43 -5.77 -0.51 -8.90
CA GLU A 43 -5.12 -1.63 -9.56
C GLU A 43 -3.83 -1.12 -10.20
N LEU A 44 -2.70 -1.53 -9.60
CA LEU A 44 -1.38 -1.24 -10.16
C LEU A 44 -1.14 -2.25 -11.29
N HIS A 45 -1.29 -1.83 -12.55
CA HIS A 45 -0.94 -2.64 -13.71
C HIS A 45 0.60 -2.79 -13.78
N LEU A 46 1.13 -3.75 -13.02
CA LEU A 46 2.54 -4.12 -13.06
C LEU A 46 2.80 -5.02 -14.27
N ASN A 47 3.87 -4.75 -15.00
CA ASN A 47 4.24 -5.54 -16.17
C ASN A 47 4.72 -6.93 -15.72
N HIS A 48 4.12 -7.99 -16.26
CA HIS A 48 4.51 -9.37 -16.02
C HIS A 48 5.18 -9.92 -17.28
N GLN A 49 6.40 -10.42 -17.16
CA GLN A 49 7.17 -10.92 -18.28
C GLN A 49 7.91 -12.19 -17.89
N ILE A 50 7.72 -13.23 -18.71
CA ILE A 50 8.41 -14.51 -18.59
C ILE A 50 9.45 -14.60 -19.70
N THR A 51 10.70 -14.92 -19.33
CA THR A 51 11.84 -15.05 -20.25
C THR A 51 12.50 -16.41 -20.08
N GLN A 52 12.66 -17.16 -21.17
CA GLN A 52 13.47 -18.38 -21.16
C GLN A 52 14.95 -18.01 -21.31
N LEU A 53 15.79 -18.48 -20.38
CA LEU A 53 17.22 -18.15 -20.37
C LEU A 53 18.03 -19.15 -21.20
N GLY A 54 17.65 -20.44 -21.15
CA GLY A 54 18.38 -21.54 -21.80
C GLY A 54 18.96 -22.53 -20.80
N VAL A 55 19.85 -23.41 -21.27
CA VAL A 55 20.44 -24.49 -20.46
C VAL A 55 21.72 -23.99 -19.77
N PHE A 56 21.72 -23.97 -18.44
CA PHE A 56 22.83 -23.46 -17.63
C PHE A 56 23.03 -24.33 -16.38
N SER A 57 24.28 -24.43 -15.90
CA SER A 57 24.60 -25.18 -14.68
C SER A 57 24.02 -24.50 -13.44
N SER A 58 24.05 -23.17 -13.40
CA SER A 58 23.37 -22.38 -12.37
C SER A 58 22.99 -20.99 -12.88
N CYS A 59 21.92 -20.41 -12.36
CA CYS A 59 21.61 -18.99 -12.56
C CYS A 59 21.24 -18.33 -11.23
N LYS A 60 21.60 -17.04 -11.07
CA LYS A 60 21.24 -16.23 -9.92
C LYS A 60 20.79 -14.84 -10.34
N VAL A 61 19.78 -14.29 -9.66
CA VAL A 61 19.43 -12.87 -9.80
C VAL A 61 20.52 -12.08 -9.08
N VAL A 62 21.23 -11.23 -9.80
CA VAL A 62 22.31 -10.39 -9.24
C VAL A 62 21.81 -8.99 -8.89
N ASN A 63 20.76 -8.53 -9.57
CA ASN A 63 20.17 -7.22 -9.33
C ASN A 63 18.69 -7.21 -9.73
N ALA A 64 17.90 -6.32 -9.12
CA ALA A 64 16.51 -6.12 -9.45
C ALA A 64 16.09 -4.66 -9.24
N ILE A 65 15.63 -4.01 -10.31
CA ILE A 65 15.02 -2.68 -10.27
C ILE A 65 13.51 -2.86 -10.15
N LYS A 66 12.98 -2.59 -8.96
CA LYS A 66 11.55 -2.75 -8.64
C LYS A 66 10.77 -1.48 -8.97
N GLN A 67 9.67 -1.61 -9.72
CA GLN A 67 8.71 -0.51 -9.92
C GLN A 67 7.90 -0.22 -8.65
N ASP A 68 7.56 -1.26 -7.88
CA ASP A 68 6.93 -1.18 -6.56
C ASP A 68 7.69 -2.07 -5.56
N LEU A 69 8.14 -1.51 -4.43
CA LEU A 69 8.96 -2.24 -3.47
C LEU A 69 8.25 -3.45 -2.83
N LYS A 70 6.91 -3.41 -2.71
CA LYS A 70 6.09 -4.43 -2.04
C LYS A 70 5.45 -5.41 -3.01
N ARG A 71 5.18 -4.97 -4.24
CA ARG A 71 4.45 -5.75 -5.24
C ARG A 71 5.31 -6.22 -6.39
N SER A 72 6.59 -5.83 -6.48
CA SER A 72 7.49 -6.29 -7.54
C SER A 72 8.46 -7.39 -7.10
N ALA A 73 8.68 -8.38 -7.99
CA ALA A 73 9.53 -9.54 -7.73
C ALA A 73 10.21 -10.08 -9.01
N CYS A 74 11.32 -10.79 -8.80
CA CYS A 74 12.04 -11.58 -9.80
C CYS A 74 12.13 -13.01 -9.27
N MET A 75 11.72 -13.99 -10.06
CA MET A 75 11.76 -15.41 -9.70
C MET A 75 12.52 -16.19 -10.77
N LEU A 76 13.46 -17.02 -10.34
CA LEU A 76 14.19 -17.93 -11.21
C LEU A 76 13.69 -19.35 -10.96
N TYR A 77 13.43 -20.06 -12.05
CA TYR A 77 13.03 -21.46 -12.03
C TYR A 77 14.02 -22.27 -12.85
N SER A 78 14.55 -23.34 -12.28
CA SER A 78 15.29 -24.37 -13.00
C SER A 78 14.37 -25.57 -13.28
N LYS A 79 14.48 -26.13 -14.48
CA LYS A 79 13.82 -27.37 -14.88
C LYS A 79 14.79 -28.55 -14.76
N SER A 80 14.26 -29.77 -14.84
CA SER A 80 15.03 -31.01 -14.71
C SER A 80 16.12 -31.20 -15.78
N ASP A 81 16.00 -30.51 -16.91
CA ASP A 81 16.95 -30.50 -18.03
C ASP A 81 18.00 -29.37 -17.92
N ASN A 82 18.14 -28.75 -16.74
CA ASN A 82 18.96 -27.56 -16.50
C ASN A 82 18.54 -26.34 -17.33
N THR A 83 17.34 -26.33 -17.90
CA THR A 83 16.78 -25.14 -18.53
C THR A 83 16.31 -24.16 -17.46
N TRP A 84 16.73 -22.90 -17.58
CA TRP A 84 16.35 -21.83 -16.67
C TRP A 84 15.32 -20.88 -17.29
N GLN A 85 14.41 -20.42 -16.44
CA GLN A 85 13.38 -19.44 -16.77
C GLN A 85 13.38 -18.34 -15.71
N LEU A 86 13.30 -17.09 -16.19
CA LEU A 86 13.12 -15.91 -15.36
C LEU A 86 11.68 -15.44 -15.49
N ASP A 87 11.02 -15.26 -14.36
CA ASP A 87 9.74 -14.58 -14.25
C ASP A 87 9.95 -13.23 -13.54
N SER A 88 9.60 -12.14 -14.23
CA SER A 88 9.69 -10.79 -13.69
C SER A 88 8.31 -10.16 -13.59
N PHE A 89 7.93 -9.76 -12.38
CA PHE A 89 6.66 -9.10 -12.09
C PHE A 89 6.93 -7.70 -11.54
N GLY A 90 6.57 -6.67 -12.31
CA GLY A 90 6.79 -5.27 -11.95
C GLY A 90 8.26 -4.91 -11.68
N ALA A 91 9.21 -5.72 -12.16
CA ALA A 91 10.64 -5.58 -11.88
C ALA A 91 11.45 -5.80 -13.15
N ILE A 92 12.57 -5.10 -13.26
CA ILE A 92 13.62 -5.39 -14.23
C ILE A 92 14.70 -6.18 -13.49
N CYS A 93 15.03 -7.38 -13.97
CA CYS A 93 15.91 -8.31 -13.26
C CYS A 93 17.18 -8.56 -14.06
N GLU A 94 18.34 -8.42 -13.42
CA GLU A 94 19.62 -8.83 -13.99
C GLU A 94 19.98 -10.22 -13.46
N VAL A 95 20.33 -11.12 -14.36
CA VAL A 95 20.59 -12.53 -14.04
C VAL A 95 21.97 -12.91 -14.56
N HIS A 96 22.74 -13.57 -13.71
CA HIS A 96 23.99 -14.17 -14.10
C HIS A 96 23.83 -15.68 -14.17
N CYS A 97 24.25 -16.29 -15.28
CA CYS A 97 24.14 -17.72 -15.53
C CYS A 97 25.50 -18.31 -15.86
N THR A 98 25.80 -19.47 -15.30
CA THR A 98 27.02 -20.24 -15.55
C THR A 98 26.73 -21.35 -16.55
N ASP A 99 27.54 -21.47 -17.61
CA ASP A 99 27.37 -22.49 -18.64
C ASP A 99 27.62 -23.92 -18.09
N VAL A 100 27.01 -24.92 -18.72
CA VAL A 100 27.24 -26.35 -18.43
C VAL A 100 28.55 -26.84 -19.07
N SER A 101 28.97 -26.21 -20.17
CA SER A 101 30.14 -26.61 -20.97
C SER A 101 31.48 -26.06 -20.45
N HIS A 102 31.46 -25.12 -19.51
CA HIS A 102 32.66 -24.48 -18.99
C HIS A 102 32.76 -24.60 -17.46
N MET A 103 33.56 -25.56 -16.97
CA MET A 103 34.34 -25.43 -15.72
C MET A 103 35.47 -24.39 -15.87
N ARG A 104 35.15 -23.24 -16.46
CA ARG A 104 35.94 -22.02 -16.45
C ARG A 104 34.93 -20.90 -16.29
N GLU A 105 35.08 -20.09 -15.26
CA GLU A 105 34.31 -18.85 -15.06
C GLU A 105 34.36 -18.04 -16.36
N ILE A 106 33.33 -18.17 -17.19
CA ILE A 106 33.01 -17.15 -18.17
C ILE A 106 32.05 -16.23 -17.41
N ASP A 107 32.58 -15.08 -16.98
CA ASP A 107 31.82 -13.98 -16.40
C ASP A 107 30.88 -13.36 -17.45
N SER A 108 29.94 -14.13 -17.99
CA SER A 108 28.88 -13.60 -18.84
C SER A 108 27.80 -12.97 -17.94
N LEU A 109 27.98 -11.68 -17.62
CA LEU A 109 26.89 -10.87 -17.11
C LEU A 109 25.86 -10.68 -18.23
N VAL A 110 24.78 -11.46 -18.21
CA VAL A 110 23.69 -11.29 -19.16
C VAL A 110 22.65 -10.35 -18.55
N ILE A 111 22.74 -9.07 -18.90
CA ILE A 111 21.74 -8.07 -18.51
C ILE A 111 20.50 -8.29 -19.38
N PHE A 112 19.51 -9.02 -18.86
CA PHE A 112 18.22 -9.14 -19.51
C PHE A 112 17.34 -7.92 -19.18
N ASN A 113 16.62 -7.43 -20.20
CA ASN A 113 15.67 -6.29 -20.18
C ASN A 113 16.17 -4.88 -20.58
N ARG A 114 17.31 -4.77 -21.29
CA ARG A 114 17.58 -3.57 -22.10
C ARG A 114 17.26 -3.87 -23.57
N ILE A 115 16.12 -3.40 -24.06
CA ILE A 115 15.92 -3.24 -25.51
C ILE A 115 16.86 -2.12 -25.96
N SER A 116 18.09 -2.45 -26.32
CA SER A 116 18.89 -1.56 -27.17
C SER A 116 18.30 -1.64 -28.58
N LYS A 117 17.37 -0.74 -28.89
CA LYS A 117 17.19 -0.33 -30.29
C LYS A 117 18.47 0.42 -30.68
N VAL A 118 19.36 -0.25 -31.39
CA VAL A 118 20.39 0.41 -32.16
C VAL A 118 19.67 1.00 -33.37
N ASN A 119 19.66 2.32 -33.45
CA ASN A 119 19.19 3.08 -34.61
C ASN A 119 20.28 3.07 -35.69
#